data_AF-A0A524NS67-F1
#
_entry.id   AF-A0A524NS67-F1
#
_cell.length_a   1.000
_cell.length_b   1.000
_cell.length_c   1.000
_cell.angle_alpha   90.00
_cell.angle_beta   90.00
_cell.angle_gamma   90.00
#
_symmetry.space_group_name_H-M   'P 1'
#
loop_
_entity.id
_entity.type
_entity.pdbx_description
1 polymer ?
#
loop_
_entity_poly.entity_id
_entity_poly.type
_entity_poly.pdbx_seq_one_letter_code
_entity_poly.pdbx_strand_id
1 'polypeptide(L)'
;MKDMNWTVENMPDLRGKIIVVTGGNSGLGYESVKAFASKGAEVVLASRSTEKGEGARAAILKAVPEGTIQVMQLDLGDLESVRSFASAFKNSHKKLDVLLNNAGIMMTPYFTTKDGFEGQLGTNHLGHFALTGLLMDVLLQTEGARIVNVSSGAHKRGEMDFYNLQYENGRDYTPMKAYGPDGKREFKGYPVVVPSNEASHNVEDEAKLWEESEKMTGVKIEI
;
A
#
# COMPACT_ATOMS: atom_id res chain seq x y z
N MET A 1 -11.42 9.53 22.69
CA MET A 1 -11.53 8.80 21.41
C MET A 1 -11.82 7.30 21.55
N LYS A 2 -11.73 6.67 22.74
CA LYS A 2 -11.96 5.22 22.92
C LYS A 2 -13.42 4.74 22.82
N ASP A 3 -14.41 5.64 22.80
CA ASP A 3 -15.84 5.28 22.88
C ASP A 3 -16.68 5.70 21.66
N MET A 4 -16.05 6.08 20.54
CA MET A 4 -16.78 6.40 19.31
C MET A 4 -16.67 5.25 18.31
N ASN A 5 -17.81 4.65 17.95
CA ASN A 5 -17.92 3.74 16.82
C ASN A 5 -17.66 4.53 15.53
N TRP A 6 -16.40 4.60 15.10
CA TRP A 6 -16.01 5.36 13.92
C TRP A 6 -16.55 4.70 12.65
N THR A 7 -17.10 5.52 11.77
CA THR A 7 -17.62 5.15 10.45
C THR A 7 -17.21 6.19 9.42
N VAL A 8 -17.45 5.90 8.13
CA VAL A 8 -17.20 6.85 7.04
C VAL A 8 -17.93 8.18 7.26
N GLU A 9 -19.07 8.21 7.96
CA GLU A 9 -19.78 9.45 8.29
C GLU A 9 -18.94 10.41 9.15
N ASN A 10 -18.05 9.85 9.98
CA ASN A 10 -17.14 10.62 10.84
C ASN A 10 -15.89 11.13 10.10
N MET A 11 -15.66 10.70 8.84
CA MET A 11 -14.56 11.21 8.03
C MET A 11 -14.84 12.68 7.69
N PRO A 12 -13.84 13.58 7.85
CA PRO A 12 -13.99 14.98 7.50
C PRO A 12 -14.17 15.15 5.99
N ASP A 13 -14.55 16.36 5.60
CA ASP A 13 -14.50 16.78 4.20
C ASP A 13 -13.06 16.72 3.69
N LEU A 14 -12.86 16.07 2.53
CA LEU A 14 -11.58 15.87 1.88
C LEU A 14 -11.47 16.66 0.56
N ARG A 15 -12.36 17.60 0.30
CA ARG A 15 -12.25 18.48 -0.87
C ARG A 15 -10.89 19.15 -0.94
N GLY A 16 -10.31 19.11 -2.14
CA GLY A 16 -8.97 19.61 -2.40
C GLY A 16 -7.85 18.69 -1.88
N LYS A 17 -8.13 17.48 -1.38
CA LYS A 17 -7.11 16.47 -1.07
C LYS A 17 -6.90 15.53 -2.24
N ILE A 18 -5.64 15.19 -2.52
CA ILE A 18 -5.26 14.18 -3.53
C ILE A 18 -4.78 12.93 -2.80
N ILE A 19 -5.41 11.80 -3.11
CA ILE A 19 -5.16 10.52 -2.44
C ILE A 19 -4.81 9.44 -3.46
N VAL A 20 -3.66 8.80 -3.31
CA VAL A 20 -3.30 7.60 -4.08
C VAL A 20 -3.68 6.37 -3.28
N VAL A 21 -4.42 5.44 -3.89
CA VAL A 21 -4.75 4.13 -3.30
C VAL A 21 -4.19 3.03 -4.18
N THR A 22 -3.19 2.28 -3.68
CA THR A 22 -2.68 1.10 -4.39
C THR A 22 -3.66 -0.06 -4.26
N GLY A 23 -3.93 -0.77 -5.37
CA GLY A 23 -4.90 -1.87 -5.39
C GLY A 23 -6.34 -1.40 -5.23
N GLY A 24 -6.65 -0.18 -5.66
CA GLY A 24 -7.97 0.44 -5.47
C GLY A 24 -9.12 -0.18 -6.28
N ASN A 25 -8.86 -1.20 -7.10
CA ASN A 25 -9.86 -1.83 -7.97
C ASN A 25 -10.66 -2.96 -7.29
N SER A 26 -10.30 -3.38 -6.08
CA SER A 26 -11.02 -4.46 -5.36
C SER A 26 -10.85 -4.39 -3.84
N GLY A 27 -11.69 -5.13 -3.10
CA GLY A 27 -11.53 -5.35 -1.66
C GLY A 27 -11.47 -4.06 -0.84
N LEU A 28 -10.53 -4.00 0.12
CA LEU A 28 -10.35 -2.83 1.00
C LEU A 28 -9.96 -1.57 0.23
N GLY A 29 -9.17 -1.70 -0.84
CA GLY A 29 -8.77 -0.59 -1.69
C GLY A 29 -9.98 0.04 -2.40
N TYR A 30 -10.88 -0.79 -2.95
CA TYR A 30 -12.12 -0.32 -3.58
C TYR A 30 -13.00 0.47 -2.63
N GLU A 31 -13.25 -0.06 -1.42
CA GLU A 31 -14.07 0.64 -0.43
C GLU A 31 -13.39 1.91 0.08
N SER A 32 -12.05 1.94 0.15
CA SER A 32 -11.29 3.14 0.48
C SER A 32 -11.45 4.22 -0.59
N VAL A 33 -11.30 3.87 -1.87
CA VAL A 33 -11.52 4.81 -3.00
C VAL A 33 -12.93 5.37 -2.95
N LYS A 34 -13.93 4.51 -2.75
CA LYS A 34 -15.34 4.93 -2.64
C LYS A 34 -15.57 5.89 -1.47
N ALA A 35 -15.00 5.59 -0.29
CA ALA A 35 -15.14 6.44 0.89
C ALA A 35 -14.44 7.79 0.74
N PHE A 36 -13.24 7.83 0.16
CA PHE A 36 -12.53 9.10 -0.09
C PHE A 36 -13.24 9.94 -1.15
N ALA A 37 -13.69 9.31 -2.23
CA ALA A 37 -14.45 9.99 -3.28
C ALA A 37 -15.78 10.55 -2.75
N SER A 38 -16.48 9.84 -1.86
CA SER A 38 -17.74 10.34 -1.25
C SER A 38 -17.54 11.53 -0.31
N LYS A 39 -16.30 11.76 0.14
CA LYS A 39 -15.89 12.94 0.92
C LYS A 39 -15.23 14.02 0.07
N GLY A 40 -15.30 13.91 -1.27
CA GLY A 40 -14.86 14.93 -2.21
C GLY A 40 -13.35 14.97 -2.47
N ALA A 41 -12.61 13.95 -2.05
CA ALA A 41 -11.21 13.82 -2.44
C ALA A 41 -11.08 13.54 -3.95
N GLU A 42 -9.99 14.01 -4.54
CA GLU A 42 -9.50 13.49 -5.82
C GLU A 42 -8.71 12.21 -5.54
N VAL A 43 -9.20 11.08 -6.06
CA VAL A 43 -8.62 9.77 -5.78
C VAL A 43 -7.94 9.20 -7.03
N VAL A 44 -6.64 8.95 -6.93
CA VAL A 44 -5.90 8.15 -7.90
C VAL A 44 -6.02 6.67 -7.52
N LEU A 45 -6.87 5.96 -8.24
CA LEU A 45 -7.04 4.51 -8.17
C LEU A 45 -5.89 3.86 -8.94
N ALA A 46 -4.88 3.39 -8.21
CA ALA A 46 -3.74 2.69 -8.80
C ALA A 46 -4.00 1.18 -8.86
N SER A 47 -3.80 0.58 -10.04
CA SER A 47 -4.11 -0.84 -10.30
C SER A 47 -3.17 -1.42 -11.35
N ARG A 48 -2.84 -2.71 -11.22
CA ARG A 48 -2.11 -3.46 -12.26
C ARG A 48 -2.84 -3.48 -13.60
N SER A 49 -4.17 -3.59 -13.56
CA SER A 49 -5.03 -3.61 -14.74
C SER A 49 -5.88 -2.35 -14.75
N THR A 50 -5.62 -1.47 -15.72
CA THR A 50 -6.41 -0.26 -15.93
C THR A 50 -7.84 -0.59 -16.30
N GLU A 51 -8.08 -1.66 -17.08
CA GLU A 51 -9.43 -2.16 -17.39
C GLU A 51 -10.24 -2.46 -16.13
N LYS A 52 -9.68 -3.25 -15.19
CA LYS A 52 -10.34 -3.53 -13.90
C LYS A 52 -10.49 -2.26 -13.06
N GLY A 53 -9.51 -1.37 -13.10
CA GLY A 53 -9.57 -0.07 -12.44
C GLY A 53 -10.72 0.80 -12.96
N GLU A 54 -10.91 0.87 -14.27
CA GLU A 54 -12.00 1.61 -14.90
C GLU A 54 -13.36 0.98 -14.61
N GLY A 55 -13.44 -0.35 -14.58
CA GLY A 55 -14.64 -1.05 -14.13
C GLY A 55 -15.01 -0.70 -12.68
N ALA A 56 -14.03 -0.67 -11.78
CA ALA A 56 -14.21 -0.25 -10.40
C ALA A 56 -14.63 1.22 -10.29
N ARG A 57 -13.93 2.13 -10.99
CA ARG A 57 -14.27 3.54 -11.07
C ARG A 57 -15.71 3.75 -11.52
N ALA A 58 -16.13 3.10 -12.61
CA ALA A 58 -17.50 3.20 -13.12
C ALA A 58 -18.54 2.70 -12.10
N ALA A 59 -18.25 1.63 -11.37
CA ALA A 59 -19.13 1.13 -10.31
C ALA A 59 -19.21 2.10 -9.11
N ILE A 60 -18.09 2.70 -8.71
CA ILE A 60 -18.05 3.70 -7.62
C ILE A 60 -18.82 4.95 -8.01
N LEU A 61 -18.63 5.47 -9.22
CA LEU A 61 -19.31 6.68 -9.68
C LEU A 61 -20.83 6.51 -9.84
N LYS A 62 -21.33 5.29 -9.99
CA LYS A 62 -22.80 5.04 -9.88
C LYS A 62 -23.33 5.30 -8.46
N ALA A 63 -22.52 5.01 -7.44
CA ALA A 63 -22.88 5.25 -6.04
C ALA A 63 -22.48 6.64 -5.54
N VAL A 64 -21.47 7.25 -6.17
CA VAL A 64 -20.91 8.57 -5.82
C VAL A 64 -20.75 9.39 -7.11
N PRO A 65 -21.83 9.95 -7.68
CA PRO A 65 -21.78 10.61 -9.00
C PRO A 65 -20.84 11.81 -9.08
N GLU A 66 -20.68 12.53 -7.97
CA GLU A 66 -19.79 13.70 -7.86
C GLU A 66 -18.32 13.32 -7.53
N GLY A 67 -18.01 12.02 -7.43
CA GLY A 67 -16.68 11.55 -7.09
C GLY A 67 -15.66 11.88 -8.18
N THR A 68 -14.46 12.32 -7.77
CA THR A 68 -13.34 12.56 -8.70
C THR A 68 -12.35 11.41 -8.59
N ILE A 69 -12.32 10.54 -9.59
CA ILE A 69 -11.47 9.34 -9.60
C ILE A 69 -10.71 9.27 -10.91
N GLN A 70 -9.38 9.18 -10.82
CA GLN A 70 -8.49 8.89 -11.94
C GLN A 70 -7.94 7.47 -11.79
N VAL A 71 -7.96 6.68 -12.85
CA VAL A 71 -7.31 5.35 -12.86
C VAL A 71 -5.91 5.49 -13.45
N MET A 72 -4.93 4.93 -12.76
CA MET A 72 -3.54 4.89 -13.21
C MET A 72 -2.98 3.48 -13.09
N GLN A 73 -2.19 3.07 -14.07
CA GLN A 73 -1.55 1.76 -14.05
C GLN A 73 -0.41 1.74 -13.02
N LEU A 74 -0.38 0.74 -12.16
CA LEU A 74 0.70 0.48 -11.22
C LEU A 74 0.82 -1.03 -10.98
N ASP A 75 1.94 -1.61 -11.38
CA ASP A 75 2.36 -2.94 -10.95
C ASP A 75 3.52 -2.86 -9.96
N LEU A 76 3.24 -3.22 -8.71
CA LEU A 76 4.24 -3.23 -7.63
C LEU A 76 5.26 -4.36 -7.77
N GLY A 77 4.97 -5.38 -8.59
CA GLY A 77 5.92 -6.42 -8.97
C GLY A 77 6.81 -6.06 -10.16
N ASP A 78 6.80 -4.79 -10.59
CA ASP A 78 7.60 -4.26 -11.70
C ASP A 78 8.10 -2.85 -11.35
N LEU A 79 9.37 -2.70 -10.96
CA LEU A 79 9.93 -1.40 -10.56
C LEU A 79 9.93 -0.37 -11.69
N GLU A 80 9.94 -0.80 -12.95
CA GLU A 80 9.78 0.10 -14.10
C GLU A 80 8.36 0.67 -14.15
N SER A 81 7.35 -0.16 -13.85
CA SER A 81 5.96 0.29 -13.69
C SER A 81 5.82 1.28 -12.54
N VAL A 82 6.46 1.01 -11.39
CA VAL A 82 6.46 1.93 -10.24
C VAL A 82 7.08 3.29 -10.61
N ARG A 83 8.23 3.30 -11.30
CA ARG A 83 8.89 4.53 -11.77
C ARG A 83 8.02 5.29 -12.76
N SER A 84 7.39 4.57 -13.69
CA SER A 84 6.49 5.15 -14.70
C SER A 84 5.27 5.78 -14.05
N PHE A 85 4.65 5.11 -13.07
CA PHE A 85 3.55 5.65 -12.29
C PHE A 85 3.95 6.93 -11.56
N ALA A 86 5.07 6.91 -10.81
CA ALA A 86 5.51 8.06 -10.04
C ALA A 86 5.82 9.26 -10.94
N SER A 87 6.49 9.04 -12.08
CA SER A 87 6.74 10.08 -13.08
C SER A 87 5.43 10.67 -13.64
N ALA A 88 4.50 9.80 -14.07
CA ALA A 88 3.20 10.23 -14.58
C ALA A 88 2.40 11.02 -13.53
N PHE A 89 2.40 10.56 -12.27
CA PHE A 89 1.71 11.23 -11.18
C PHE A 89 2.28 12.64 -10.95
N LYS A 90 3.60 12.80 -10.90
CA LYS A 90 4.25 14.11 -10.70
C LYS A 90 4.11 15.06 -11.88
N ASN A 91 3.83 14.53 -13.07
CA ASN A 91 3.53 15.34 -14.24
C ASN A 91 2.13 15.96 -14.14
N SER A 92 1.13 15.24 -13.62
CA SER A 92 -0.24 15.73 -13.48
C SER A 92 -0.56 16.37 -12.13
N HIS A 93 0.16 16.02 -11.06
CA HIS A 93 -0.07 16.50 -9.70
C HIS A 93 1.20 17.07 -9.09
N LYS A 94 1.06 18.18 -8.37
CA LYS A 94 2.18 18.85 -7.67
C LYS A 94 2.15 18.65 -6.16
N LYS A 95 1.21 17.83 -5.68
CA LYS A 95 1.03 17.52 -4.27
C LYS A 95 0.46 16.11 -4.10
N LEU A 96 0.66 15.53 -2.94
CA LEU A 96 0.06 14.26 -2.53
C LEU A 96 -0.27 14.33 -1.04
N ASP A 97 -1.56 14.34 -0.71
CA ASP A 97 -2.00 14.48 0.67
C ASP A 97 -1.99 13.12 1.40
N VAL A 98 -2.35 12.03 0.72
CA VAL A 98 -2.33 10.68 1.30
C VAL A 98 -1.82 9.65 0.28
N LEU A 99 -0.79 8.90 0.66
CA LEU A 99 -0.40 7.67 -0.01
C LEU A 99 -0.89 6.48 0.82
N LEU A 100 -1.91 5.77 0.33
CA LEU A 100 -2.42 4.54 0.95
C LEU A 100 -1.81 3.33 0.24
N ASN A 101 -0.74 2.79 0.82
CA ASN A 101 -0.08 1.56 0.43
C ASN A 101 -0.92 0.37 0.91
N ASN A 102 -1.94 0.00 0.11
CA ASN A 102 -2.95 -1.00 0.44
C ASN A 102 -2.78 -2.31 -0.35
N ALA A 103 -2.27 -2.26 -1.58
CA ALA A 103 -2.15 -3.43 -2.43
C ALA A 103 -1.30 -4.53 -1.78
N GLY A 104 -1.79 -5.75 -1.78
CA GLY A 104 -0.99 -6.88 -1.34
C GLY A 104 -1.50 -8.19 -1.92
N ILE A 105 -0.59 -9.14 -2.03
CA ILE A 105 -0.91 -10.54 -2.27
C ILE A 105 -0.68 -11.34 -0.99
N MET A 106 -1.37 -12.45 -0.85
CA MET A 106 -1.36 -13.23 0.38
C MET A 106 -1.38 -14.71 0.05
N MET A 107 -0.49 -15.46 0.70
CA MET A 107 -0.45 -16.93 0.67
C MET A 107 -0.38 -17.52 -0.75
N THR A 108 0.40 -16.89 -1.62
CA THR A 108 0.65 -17.39 -2.98
C THR A 108 1.69 -18.51 -2.99
N PRO A 109 1.71 -19.40 -4.00
CA PRO A 109 2.89 -20.21 -4.30
C PRO A 109 4.14 -19.33 -4.50
N TYR A 110 5.33 -19.92 -4.38
CA TYR A 110 6.57 -19.20 -4.69
C TYR A 110 6.59 -18.79 -6.17
N PHE A 111 6.91 -17.52 -6.42
CA PHE A 111 7.23 -16.97 -7.73
C PHE A 111 8.11 -15.74 -7.53
N THR A 112 8.69 -15.22 -8.61
CA THR A 112 9.45 -13.99 -8.58
C THR A 112 8.75 -12.85 -9.32
N THR A 113 8.91 -11.63 -8.83
CA THR A 113 8.54 -10.39 -9.54
C THR A 113 9.35 -10.25 -10.84
N LYS A 114 9.03 -9.24 -11.67
CA LYS A 114 9.79 -8.94 -12.90
C LYS A 114 11.26 -8.62 -12.59
N ASP A 115 11.51 -8.01 -11.43
CA ASP A 115 12.84 -7.64 -10.94
C ASP A 115 13.54 -8.78 -10.15
N GLY A 116 12.92 -9.97 -10.06
CA GLY A 116 13.54 -11.15 -9.45
C GLY A 116 13.36 -11.29 -7.94
N PHE A 117 12.48 -10.51 -7.31
CA PHE A 117 12.20 -10.61 -5.87
C PHE A 117 11.15 -11.68 -5.57
N GLU A 118 11.16 -12.26 -4.38
CA GLU A 118 10.05 -13.11 -3.93
C GLU A 118 8.73 -12.35 -4.05
N GLY A 119 7.70 -13.03 -4.55
CA GLY A 119 6.44 -12.39 -4.93
C GLY A 119 5.77 -11.57 -3.82
N GLN A 120 5.69 -12.10 -2.59
CA GLN A 120 5.03 -11.43 -1.46
C GLN A 120 5.89 -10.27 -0.93
N LEU A 121 7.19 -10.45 -0.72
CA LEU A 121 8.13 -9.39 -0.34
C LEU A 121 8.18 -8.28 -1.40
N GLY A 122 8.32 -8.67 -2.66
CA GLY A 122 8.40 -7.79 -3.81
C GLY A 122 7.16 -6.91 -3.96
N THR A 123 5.97 -7.51 -3.88
CA THR A 123 4.71 -6.78 -4.04
C THR A 123 4.32 -5.99 -2.79
N ASN A 124 4.37 -6.61 -1.63
CA ASN A 124 3.78 -6.06 -0.41
C ASN A 124 4.69 -5.01 0.25
N HIS A 125 6.02 -5.16 0.08
CA HIS A 125 7.02 -4.30 0.72
C HIS A 125 7.86 -3.52 -0.29
N LEU A 126 8.66 -4.19 -1.13
CA LEU A 126 9.67 -3.52 -1.98
C LEU A 126 9.06 -2.57 -3.01
N GLY A 127 7.96 -2.96 -3.66
CA GLY A 127 7.23 -2.11 -4.58
C GLY A 127 6.66 -0.86 -3.90
N HIS A 128 6.13 -0.99 -2.69
CA HIS A 128 5.62 0.14 -1.90
C HIS A 128 6.73 1.03 -1.36
N PHE A 129 7.87 0.44 -0.96
CA PHE A 129 9.07 1.18 -0.55
C PHE A 129 9.55 2.07 -1.71
N ALA A 130 9.74 1.47 -2.90
CA ALA A 130 10.14 2.20 -4.09
C ALA A 130 9.13 3.30 -4.46
N LEU A 131 7.83 3.01 -4.45
CA LEU A 131 6.78 3.98 -4.73
C LEU A 131 6.83 5.17 -3.76
N THR A 132 6.96 4.88 -2.47
CA THR A 132 7.02 5.90 -1.41
C THR A 132 8.24 6.80 -1.60
N GLY A 133 9.41 6.22 -1.86
CA GLY A 133 10.63 6.98 -2.13
C GLY A 133 10.52 7.88 -3.36
N LEU A 134 9.96 7.38 -4.46
CA LEU A 134 9.83 8.11 -5.71
C LEU A 134 8.82 9.28 -5.66
N LEU A 135 7.91 9.24 -4.69
CA LEU A 135 6.91 10.28 -4.41
C LEU A 135 7.26 11.14 -3.18
N MET A 136 8.40 10.91 -2.55
CA MET A 136 8.75 11.58 -1.29
C MET A 136 8.86 13.10 -1.45
N ASP A 137 9.35 13.57 -2.60
CA ASP A 137 9.46 14.99 -2.94
C ASP A 137 8.11 15.72 -2.89
N VAL A 138 7.07 15.15 -3.51
CA VAL A 138 5.72 15.74 -3.49
C VAL A 138 5.00 15.56 -2.16
N LEU A 139 5.30 14.48 -1.42
CA LEU A 139 4.80 14.26 -0.07
C LEU A 139 5.35 15.29 0.91
N LEU A 140 6.67 15.50 0.94
CA LEU A 140 7.33 16.47 1.83
C LEU A 140 6.92 17.92 1.56
N GLN A 141 6.62 18.27 0.31
CA GLN A 141 6.11 19.59 -0.05
C GLN A 141 4.64 19.81 0.35
N THR A 142 3.91 18.75 0.65
CA THR A 142 2.47 18.82 0.97
C THR A 142 2.27 18.88 2.48
N GLU A 143 1.79 20.02 2.98
CA GLU A 143 1.54 20.21 4.41
C GLU A 143 0.54 19.18 4.94
N GLY A 144 0.93 18.45 6.00
CA GLY A 144 0.09 17.46 6.64
C GLY A 144 -0.08 16.16 5.85
N ALA A 145 0.77 15.91 4.84
CA ALA A 145 0.77 14.67 4.08
C ALA A 145 0.97 13.44 4.97
N ARG A 146 0.40 12.31 4.56
CA ARG A 146 0.49 11.04 5.29
C ARG A 146 0.77 9.88 4.36
N ILE A 147 1.65 9.00 4.80
CA ILE A 147 1.83 7.66 4.24
C ILE A 147 1.14 6.68 5.17
N VAL A 148 0.27 5.83 4.62
CA VAL A 148 -0.47 4.81 5.37
C VAL A 148 -0.15 3.45 4.76
N ASN A 149 0.52 2.59 5.53
CA ASN A 149 0.84 1.22 5.14
C ASN A 149 -0.20 0.27 5.74
N VAL A 150 -0.93 -0.44 4.88
CA VAL A 150 -1.85 -1.49 5.32
C VAL A 150 -1.04 -2.75 5.61
N SER A 151 -1.00 -3.14 6.88
CA SER A 151 -0.38 -4.37 7.34
C SER A 151 -1.45 -5.45 7.58
N SER A 152 -1.12 -6.48 8.36
CA SER A 152 -2.02 -7.56 8.75
C SER A 152 -1.71 -8.02 10.17
N GLY A 153 -2.68 -8.62 10.86
CA GLY A 153 -2.43 -9.30 12.14
C GLY A 153 -1.38 -10.42 12.05
N ALA A 154 -1.08 -10.89 10.83
CA ALA A 154 -0.01 -11.85 10.56
C ALA A 154 1.39 -11.38 11.01
N HIS A 155 1.65 -10.06 11.04
CA HIS A 155 2.94 -9.53 11.50
C HIS A 155 3.29 -9.96 12.93
N LYS A 156 2.29 -10.27 13.76
CA LYS A 156 2.50 -10.60 15.18
C LYS A 156 3.35 -11.84 15.41
N ARG A 157 3.48 -12.69 14.39
CA ARG A 157 4.23 -13.95 14.42
C ARG A 157 5.26 -14.05 13.29
N GLY A 158 5.46 -12.97 12.54
CA GLY A 158 6.49 -12.90 11.53
C GLY A 158 7.85 -12.60 12.17
N GLU A 159 8.90 -13.17 11.60
CA GLU A 159 10.29 -12.89 11.97
C GLU A 159 11.06 -12.58 10.69
N MET A 160 11.96 -11.60 10.74
CA MET A 160 12.79 -11.22 9.60
C MET A 160 13.97 -12.18 9.48
N ASP A 161 13.97 -13.02 8.44
CA ASP A 161 15.13 -13.85 8.10
C ASP A 161 15.97 -13.15 7.03
N PHE A 162 16.90 -12.29 7.47
CA PHE A 162 17.80 -11.56 6.57
C PHE A 162 18.78 -12.47 5.82
N TYR A 163 18.96 -13.73 6.23
CA TYR A 163 19.82 -14.69 5.53
C TYR A 163 19.09 -15.40 4.38
N ASN A 164 17.76 -15.39 4.39
CA ASN A 164 16.92 -16.01 3.36
C ASN A 164 15.71 -15.14 2.99
N LEU A 165 15.91 -13.82 2.94
CA LEU A 165 14.82 -12.84 2.78
C LEU A 165 14.00 -13.05 1.50
N GLN A 166 14.65 -13.56 0.44
CA GLN A 166 14.06 -13.80 -0.89
C GLN A 166 13.62 -15.26 -1.10
N TYR A 167 13.85 -16.17 -0.15
CA TYR A 167 13.59 -17.61 -0.32
C TYR A 167 14.11 -18.16 -1.66
N GLU A 168 15.38 -17.89 -2.00
CA GLU A 168 15.92 -18.14 -3.33
C GLU A 168 15.61 -19.56 -3.83
N ASN A 169 15.04 -19.66 -5.04
CA ASN A 169 14.58 -20.91 -5.66
C ASN A 169 13.53 -21.68 -4.83
N GLY A 170 12.78 -20.98 -3.97
CA GLY A 170 11.78 -21.55 -3.09
C GLY A 170 12.36 -22.30 -1.87
N ARG A 171 13.66 -22.15 -1.58
CA ARG A 171 14.30 -22.82 -0.43
C ARG A 171 13.66 -22.35 0.87
N ASP A 172 13.12 -23.32 1.63
CA ASP A 172 12.40 -23.10 2.90
C ASP A 172 11.14 -22.20 2.79
N TYR A 173 10.67 -21.97 1.56
CA TYR A 173 9.48 -21.19 1.31
C TYR A 173 8.24 -21.92 1.84
N THR A 174 7.42 -21.18 2.57
CA THR A 174 6.01 -21.52 2.68
C THR A 174 5.19 -20.24 2.48
N PRO A 175 4.02 -20.31 1.82
CA PRO A 175 3.17 -19.14 1.62
C PRO A 175 2.84 -18.39 2.92
N MET A 176 2.77 -19.14 4.03
CA MET A 176 2.51 -18.60 5.36
C MET A 176 3.74 -17.95 6.00
N LYS A 177 4.95 -18.51 5.88
CA LYS A 177 6.15 -17.88 6.45
C LYS A 177 6.50 -16.58 5.74
N ALA A 178 6.37 -16.54 4.41
CA ALA A 178 6.62 -15.34 3.62
C ALA A 178 5.61 -14.20 3.85
N TYR A 179 4.44 -14.48 4.44
CA TYR A 179 3.42 -13.48 4.80
C TYR A 179 3.31 -13.21 6.31
N GLY A 180 3.51 -14.24 7.14
CA GLY A 180 3.30 -14.30 8.60
C GLY A 180 2.26 -15.37 9.04
N PRO A 181 2.44 -16.11 10.16
CA PRO A 181 1.42 -17.07 10.70
C PRO A 181 0.18 -16.42 11.37
N ASP A 182 -0.96 -17.13 11.49
CA ASP A 182 -2.30 -16.57 11.85
C ASP A 182 -3.01 -17.04 13.17
N GLY A 183 -3.96 -16.22 13.67
CA GLY A 183 -5.08 -16.54 14.62
C GLY A 183 -5.17 -15.64 15.88
N LYS A 184 -6.30 -15.28 16.55
CA LYS A 184 -7.76 -15.08 16.28
C LYS A 184 -8.11 -13.64 16.78
N ARG A 185 -9.17 -12.90 16.42
CA ARG A 185 -9.94 -12.62 15.19
C ARG A 185 -10.80 -11.35 15.44
N GLU A 186 -10.30 -10.15 15.14
CA GLU A 186 -11.09 -8.88 15.04
C GLU A 186 -11.81 -8.76 13.67
N PHE A 187 -12.41 -9.85 13.19
CA PHE A 187 -12.90 -9.94 11.79
C PHE A 187 -14.22 -9.21 11.57
N LYS A 188 -14.84 -8.69 12.63
CA LYS A 188 -16.08 -7.93 12.63
C LYS A 188 -16.03 -6.90 13.75
N GLY A 189 -16.56 -5.70 13.48
CA GLY A 189 -16.58 -4.61 14.45
C GLY A 189 -16.26 -3.28 13.78
N TYR A 190 -16.33 -2.20 14.55
CA TYR A 190 -15.86 -0.89 14.11
C TYR A 190 -14.34 -0.85 14.09
N PRO A 191 -13.71 -0.02 13.24
CA PRO A 191 -12.28 0.21 13.30
C PRO A 191 -11.88 0.68 14.70
N VAL A 192 -10.86 0.03 15.27
CA VAL A 192 -10.28 0.39 16.57
C VAL A 192 -8.76 0.52 16.41
N VAL A 193 -8.14 1.32 17.27
CA VAL A 193 -6.68 1.42 17.33
C VAL A 193 -6.13 0.15 17.98
N VAL A 194 -5.32 -0.59 17.22
CA VAL A 194 -4.68 -1.84 17.66
C VAL A 194 -3.18 -1.60 17.80
N PRO A 195 -2.57 -1.87 18.97
CA PRO A 195 -1.12 -1.83 19.10
C PRO A 195 -0.47 -2.98 18.31
N SER A 196 0.71 -2.72 17.75
CA SER A 196 1.58 -3.74 17.14
C SER A 196 2.37 -4.52 18.22
N ASN A 197 3.29 -5.39 17.81
CA ASN A 197 4.15 -6.18 18.70
C ASN A 197 5.55 -5.56 18.90
N GLU A 198 6.29 -6.05 19.89
CA GLU A 198 7.67 -5.57 20.17
C GLU A 198 8.61 -5.74 18.98
N ALA A 199 8.50 -6.84 18.23
CA ALA A 199 9.32 -7.10 17.05
C ALA A 199 9.18 -6.00 15.98
N SER A 200 7.98 -5.43 15.81
CA SER A 200 7.74 -4.31 14.86
C SER A 200 8.40 -2.99 15.28
N HIS A 201 8.97 -2.91 16.48
CA HIS A 201 9.71 -1.76 17.00
C HIS A 201 11.22 -2.01 17.11
N ASN A 202 11.73 -3.12 16.56
CA ASN A 202 13.16 -3.40 16.54
C ASN A 202 13.88 -2.48 15.55
N VAL A 203 14.61 -1.50 16.09
CA VAL A 203 15.37 -0.50 15.31
C VAL A 203 16.50 -1.11 14.48
N GLU A 204 17.06 -2.24 14.89
CA GLU A 204 18.10 -2.92 14.11
C GLU A 204 17.52 -3.61 12.87
N ASP A 205 16.37 -4.25 13.02
CA ASP A 205 15.67 -4.90 11.90
C ASP A 205 15.10 -3.86 10.95
N GLU A 206 14.58 -2.74 11.46
CA GLU A 206 14.16 -1.59 10.67
C GLU A 206 15.30 -1.06 9.80
N ALA A 207 16.46 -0.78 10.40
CA ALA A 207 17.62 -0.25 9.69
C ALA A 207 18.13 -1.22 8.61
N LYS A 208 18.21 -2.51 8.93
CA LYS A 208 18.62 -3.55 7.96
C LYS A 208 17.62 -3.70 6.82
N LEU A 209 16.33 -3.72 7.13
CA LEU A 209 15.28 -3.81 6.11
C LEU A 209 15.30 -2.58 5.21
N TRP A 210 15.53 -1.39 5.76
CA TRP A 210 15.69 -0.16 4.99
C TRP A 210 16.87 -0.26 4.01
N GLU A 211 18.06 -0.61 4.51
CA GLU A 211 19.28 -0.73 3.68
C GLU A 211 19.09 -1.76 2.56
N GLU A 212 18.57 -2.95 2.87
CA GLU A 212 18.29 -3.96 1.85
C GLU A 212 17.20 -3.49 0.87
N SER A 213 16.21 -2.72 1.32
CA SER A 213 15.19 -2.16 0.42
C SER A 213 15.79 -1.14 -0.56
N GLU A 214 16.65 -0.24 -0.09
CA GLU A 214 17.34 0.72 -0.97
C GLU A 214 18.23 -0.01 -1.98
N LYS A 215 18.99 -0.99 -1.52
CA LYS A 215 19.89 -1.79 -2.35
C LYS A 215 19.14 -2.60 -3.40
N MET A 216 18.04 -3.28 -3.03
CA MET A 216 17.25 -4.10 -3.94
C MET A 216 16.48 -3.25 -4.95
N THR A 217 15.88 -2.14 -4.51
CA THR A 217 15.04 -1.31 -5.39
C THR A 217 15.84 -0.28 -6.20
N GLY A 218 17.05 0.04 -5.76
CA GLY A 218 17.83 1.17 -6.27
C GLY A 218 17.13 2.51 -6.05
N VAL A 219 16.21 2.61 -5.08
CA VAL A 219 15.54 3.84 -4.69
C VAL A 219 16.06 4.25 -3.33
N LYS A 220 16.60 5.46 -3.24
CA LYS A 220 16.97 6.08 -1.96
C LYS A 220 15.87 7.02 -1.51
N ILE A 221 15.61 7.06 -0.21
CA ILE A 221 14.63 7.96 0.38
C ILE A 221 15.38 9.01 1.19
N GLU A 222 15.42 10.22 0.65
CA GLU A 222 15.97 11.39 1.35
C GLU A 222 14.83 12.11 2.07
N ILE A 223 15.00 12.33 3.39
CA ILE A 223 14.03 13.00 4.28
C ILE A 223 14.61 14.33 4.73
#